data_AF-A0A975DJ35-F1
#
_entry.id   AF-A0A975DJ35-F1
#
_cell.length_a   1.000
_cell.length_b   1.000
_cell.length_c   1.000
_cell.angle_alpha   90.00
_cell.angle_beta   90.00
_cell.angle_gamma   90.00
#
_symmetry.space_group_name_H-M   'P 1'
#
loop_
_entity.id
_entity.type
_entity.pdbx_description
1 polymer ?
#
loop_
_entity_poly.entity_id
_entity_poly.type
_entity_poly.pdbx_seq_one_letter_code
_entity_poly.pdbx_strand_id
1 'polypeptide(L)'
;MNNPQRFITHFQTLNAKYGTTAQGQEWEIGQPVQHIVNELKDAKKALVASDVHLTMFPHSQWAYKSKADALALNGDRSAAITHMEKAVAIAKEHNDKYLEMLQASLTSLKERQF
;
A
#
# COMPACT_ATOMS: atom_id res chain seq x y z
N MET A 1 -6.28 -18.84 5.63
CA MET A 1 -6.31 -18.35 4.23
C MET A 1 -6.60 -16.85 4.28
N ASN A 2 -5.61 -16.03 3.96
CA ASN A 2 -5.67 -14.57 4.07
C ASN A 2 -6.36 -14.00 2.82
N ASN A 3 -7.67 -13.75 2.90
CA ASN A 3 -8.47 -13.23 1.79
C ASN A 3 -8.66 -11.70 1.95
N PRO A 4 -8.10 -10.86 1.05
CA PRO A 4 -8.30 -9.41 1.02
C PRO A 4 -9.77 -9.00 1.11
N GLN A 5 -10.67 -9.82 0.55
CA GLN A 5 -12.10 -9.56 0.53
C GLN A 5 -12.68 -9.43 1.94
N ARG A 6 -12.13 -10.13 2.96
CA ARG A 6 -12.66 -10.06 4.33
C ARG A 6 -12.56 -8.66 4.95
N PHE A 7 -11.50 -7.91 4.64
CA PHE A 7 -11.36 -6.53 5.12
C PHE A 7 -12.29 -5.57 4.37
N ILE A 8 -12.37 -5.73 3.05
CA ILE A 8 -13.30 -4.96 2.21
C ILE A 8 -14.75 -5.20 2.65
N THR A 9 -15.10 -6.45 2.99
CA THR A 9 -16.42 -6.84 3.50
C THR A 9 -16.76 -6.17 4.82
N HIS A 10 -15.81 -5.77 5.66
CA HIS A 10 -16.11 -5.12 6.94
C HIS A 10 -16.82 -3.77 6.74
N PHE A 11 -16.22 -2.87 5.94
CA PHE A 11 -16.85 -1.58 5.62
C PHE A 11 -18.11 -1.74 4.77
N GLN A 12 -18.14 -2.69 3.83
CA GLN A 12 -19.34 -2.99 3.06
C GLN A 12 -20.50 -3.48 3.95
N THR A 13 -20.22 -4.30 4.96
CA THR A 13 -21.24 -4.82 5.89
C THR A 13 -21.78 -3.71 6.79
N LEU A 14 -20.91 -2.83 7.30
CA LEU A 14 -21.33 -1.66 8.07
C LEU A 14 -22.20 -0.71 7.23
N ASN A 15 -21.75 -0.39 6.01
CA ASN A 15 -22.50 0.45 5.08
C ASN A 15 -23.87 -0.13 4.73
N ALA A 16 -23.95 -1.43 4.45
CA ALA A 16 -25.22 -2.11 4.20
C ALA A 16 -26.15 -2.11 5.42
N LYS A 17 -25.61 -2.22 6.63
CA LYS A 17 -26.40 -2.27 7.88
C LYS A 17 -26.95 -0.91 8.29
N TYR A 18 -26.19 0.16 8.08
CA TYR A 18 -26.54 1.50 8.55
C TYR A 18 -26.99 2.45 7.44
N GLY A 19 -27.05 1.98 6.18
CA GLY A 19 -27.40 2.82 5.03
C GLY A 19 -26.37 3.91 4.75
N THR A 20 -25.12 3.70 5.15
CA THR A 20 -24.03 4.67 4.97
C THR A 20 -23.21 4.35 3.71
N THR A 21 -22.43 5.32 3.26
CA THR A 21 -21.44 5.15 2.19
C THR A 21 -20.02 5.42 2.69
N ALA A 22 -19.80 5.30 4.01
CA ALA A 22 -18.54 5.60 4.64
C ALA A 22 -17.44 4.67 4.10
N GLN A 23 -16.47 5.26 3.42
CA GLN A 23 -15.20 4.60 3.16
C GLN A 23 -14.31 4.89 4.36
N GLY A 24 -13.62 3.87 4.88
CA GLY A 24 -12.58 4.09 5.89
C GLY A 24 -11.59 5.14 5.37
N GLN A 25 -11.04 5.95 6.27
CA GLN A 25 -10.00 6.89 5.88
C GLN A 25 -8.76 6.11 5.44
N GLU A 26 -8.01 6.63 4.47
CA GLU A 26 -6.86 5.91 3.92
C GLU A 26 -5.85 5.48 4.99
N TRP A 27 -5.57 6.37 5.95
CA TRP A 27 -4.61 6.09 7.03
C TRP A 27 -5.05 4.93 7.93
N GLU A 28 -6.35 4.64 8.06
CA GLU A 28 -6.87 3.52 8.84
C GLU A 28 -6.52 2.17 8.20
N ILE A 29 -6.31 2.16 6.88
CA ILE A 29 -5.91 0.97 6.12
C ILE A 29 -4.38 0.95 5.91
N GLY A 30 -3.77 2.09 5.62
CA GLY A 30 -2.33 2.19 5.36
C GLY A 30 -1.43 1.96 6.58
N GLN A 31 -1.79 2.46 7.76
CA GLN A 31 -0.96 2.30 8.97
C GLN A 31 -0.76 0.83 9.38
N PRO A 32 -1.80 -0.03 9.38
CA PRO A 32 -1.62 -1.46 9.59
C PRO A 32 -0.64 -2.10 8.60
N VAL A 33 -0.67 -1.72 7.32
CA VAL A 33 0.28 -2.28 6.33
C VAL A 33 1.71 -1.92 6.71
N GLN A 34 1.97 -0.67 7.07
CA GLN A 34 3.30 -0.22 7.45
C GLN A 34 3.80 -0.92 8.74
N HIS A 35 2.92 -1.14 9.72
CA HIS A 35 3.25 -1.92 10.91
C HIS A 35 3.62 -3.37 10.57
N ILE A 36 2.87 -4.02 9.68
CA ILE A 36 3.17 -5.39 9.24
C ILE A 36 4.54 -5.44 8.52
N VAL A 37 4.83 -4.46 7.67
CA VAL A 37 6.09 -4.38 6.92
C VAL A 37 7.27 -4.15 7.85
N ASN A 38 7.19 -3.16 8.75
CA ASN A 38 8.34 -2.70 9.52
C ASN A 38 8.59 -3.55 10.77
N GLU A 39 7.54 -3.85 11.52
CA GLU A 39 7.63 -4.48 12.85
C GLU A 39 7.49 -6.00 12.74
N LEU A 40 6.42 -6.47 12.09
CA LEU A 40 6.13 -7.92 12.02
C LEU A 40 6.98 -8.63 10.97
N LYS A 41 7.42 -7.89 9.93
CA LYS A 41 8.17 -8.40 8.78
C LYS A 41 7.54 -9.65 8.14
N ASP A 42 6.21 -9.74 8.20
CA ASP A 42 5.43 -10.86 7.66
C ASP A 42 5.05 -10.55 6.21
N ALA A 43 5.89 -10.98 5.26
CA ALA A 43 5.72 -10.72 3.83
C ALA A 43 4.34 -11.15 3.30
N LYS A 44 3.83 -12.30 3.75
CA LYS A 44 2.54 -12.84 3.28
C LYS A 44 1.38 -11.97 3.74
N LYS A 45 1.39 -11.50 4.99
CA LYS A 45 0.38 -10.57 5.49
C LYS A 45 0.51 -9.19 4.86
N ALA A 46 1.74 -8.71 4.66
CA ALA A 46 1.99 -7.41 4.04
C ALA A 46 1.43 -7.36 2.61
N LEU A 47 1.61 -8.43 1.83
CA LEU A 47 1.07 -8.51 0.47
C LEU A 47 -0.46 -8.45 0.45
N VAL A 48 -1.13 -9.23 1.31
CA VAL A 48 -2.59 -9.22 1.39
C VAL A 48 -3.12 -7.87 1.86
N ALA A 49 -2.51 -7.28 2.89
CA ALA A 49 -2.96 -6.01 3.43
C ALA A 49 -2.72 -4.84 2.44
N SER A 50 -1.59 -4.86 1.72
CA SER A 50 -1.32 -3.87 0.67
C SER A 50 -2.23 -4.01 -0.55
N ASP A 51 -2.66 -5.24 -0.91
CA ASP A 51 -3.66 -5.45 -1.96
C ASP A 51 -5.02 -4.85 -1.61
N VAL A 52 -5.44 -4.98 -0.34
CA VAL A 52 -6.64 -4.30 0.16
C VAL A 52 -6.46 -2.79 0.06
N HIS A 53 -5.33 -2.25 0.52
CA HIS A 53 -5.05 -0.82 0.51
C HIS A 53 -5.14 -0.26 -0.92
N LEU A 54 -4.53 -0.94 -1.89
CA LEU A 54 -4.55 -0.56 -3.30
C LEU A 54 -5.95 -0.69 -3.93
N THR A 55 -6.72 -1.71 -3.56
CA THR A 55 -8.10 -1.88 -4.06
C THR A 55 -9.01 -0.74 -3.58
N MET A 56 -8.83 -0.31 -2.32
CA MET A 56 -9.64 0.75 -1.71
C MET A 56 -9.23 2.15 -2.19
N PHE A 57 -7.93 2.37 -2.44
CA PHE A 57 -7.39 3.67 -2.85
C PHE A 57 -6.51 3.53 -4.11
N PRO A 58 -7.11 3.20 -5.28
CA PRO A 58 -6.36 2.90 -6.50
C PRO A 58 -5.61 4.10 -7.10
N HIS A 59 -5.89 5.32 -6.64
CA HIS A 59 -5.25 6.56 -7.06
C HIS A 59 -4.33 7.15 -5.99
N SER A 60 -4.01 6.40 -4.93
CA SER A 60 -3.14 6.89 -3.87
C SER A 60 -1.69 6.42 -4.03
N GLN A 61 -0.77 7.38 -3.95
CA GLN A 61 0.66 7.12 -3.81
C GLN A 61 0.98 6.22 -2.61
N TRP A 62 0.24 6.33 -1.49
CA TRP A 62 0.51 5.55 -0.27
C TRP A 62 0.09 4.10 -0.41
N ALA A 63 -0.98 3.84 -1.15
CA ALA A 63 -1.40 2.48 -1.47
C ALA A 63 -0.39 1.79 -2.38
N TYR A 64 0.11 2.49 -3.41
CA TYR A 64 1.19 1.99 -4.26
C TYR A 64 2.51 1.79 -3.49
N LYS A 65 2.90 2.73 -2.62
CA LYS A 65 4.06 2.59 -1.73
C LYS A 65 3.91 1.36 -0.83
N SER A 66 2.74 1.17 -0.22
CA SER A 66 2.46 0.03 0.66
C SER A 66 2.63 -1.30 -0.07
N LYS A 67 2.17 -1.39 -1.33
CA LYS A 67 2.36 -2.57 -2.16
C LYS A 67 3.83 -2.79 -2.54
N ALA A 68 4.53 -1.71 -2.89
CA ALA A 68 5.96 -1.76 -3.18
C ALA A 68 6.78 -2.28 -1.99
N ASP A 69 6.53 -1.76 -0.79
CA ASP A 69 7.22 -2.17 0.43
C ASP A 69 6.94 -3.65 0.76
N ALA A 70 5.70 -4.10 0.61
CA ALA A 70 5.32 -5.50 0.80
C ALA A 70 6.01 -6.44 -0.21
N LEU A 71 6.10 -6.04 -1.48
CA LEU A 71 6.79 -6.79 -2.54
C LEU A 71 8.29 -6.85 -2.28
N ALA A 72 8.90 -5.74 -1.86
CA ALA A 72 10.31 -5.68 -1.49
C ALA A 72 10.62 -6.59 -0.30
N LEU A 73 9.76 -6.60 0.73
CA LEU A 73 9.86 -7.52 1.86
C LEU A 73 9.72 -8.99 1.43
N ASN A 74 8.90 -9.28 0.42
CA ASN A 74 8.75 -10.61 -0.18
C ASN A 74 9.90 -10.99 -1.15
N GLY A 75 10.85 -10.09 -1.40
CA GLY A 75 11.97 -10.30 -2.33
C GLY A 75 11.62 -10.07 -3.81
N ASP A 76 10.37 -9.72 -4.15
CA ASP A 76 9.96 -9.38 -5.52
C ASP A 76 10.29 -7.91 -5.81
N ARG A 77 11.58 -7.66 -6.00
CA ARG A 77 12.10 -6.32 -6.18
C ARG A 77 11.68 -5.68 -7.49
N SER A 78 11.54 -6.46 -8.56
CA SER A 78 11.14 -5.93 -9.86
C SER A 78 9.72 -5.37 -9.78
N ALA A 79 8.78 -6.13 -9.20
CA ALA A 79 7.42 -5.65 -8.98
C ALA A 79 7.37 -4.49 -7.96
N ALA A 80 8.24 -4.50 -6.94
CA ALA A 80 8.35 -3.41 -5.98
C ALA A 80 8.74 -2.08 -6.66
N ILE A 81 9.73 -2.10 -7.55
CA ILE A 81 10.16 -0.93 -8.32
C ILE A 81 8.98 -0.39 -9.15
N THR A 82 8.27 -1.26 -9.89
CA THR A 82 7.12 -0.84 -10.70
C THR A 82 6.02 -0.16 -9.88
N HIS A 83 5.71 -0.66 -8.69
CA HIS A 83 4.69 -0.03 -7.83
C HIS A 83 5.21 1.27 -7.22
N MET A 84 6.48 1.35 -6.84
CA MET A 84 7.07 2.59 -6.31
C MET A 84 7.15 3.68 -7.39
N GLU A 85 7.41 3.32 -8.66
CA GLU A 85 7.36 4.26 -9.79
C GLU A 85 5.96 4.87 -9.97
N LYS A 86 4.91 4.07 -9.82
CA LYS A 86 3.53 4.58 -9.80
C LYS A 86 3.28 5.51 -8.62
N ALA A 87 3.77 5.17 -7.43
CA ALA A 87 3.66 6.05 -6.26
C ALA A 87 4.32 7.41 -6.51
N VAL A 88 5.54 7.42 -7.08
CA VAL A 88 6.27 8.64 -7.45
C VAL A 88 5.53 9.44 -8.52
N ALA A 89 4.96 8.76 -9.53
CA ALA A 89 4.21 9.43 -10.60
C ALA A 89 2.99 10.18 -10.06
N ILE A 90 2.20 9.55 -9.19
CA ILE A 90 1.03 10.17 -8.56
C ILE A 90 1.45 11.34 -7.67
N ALA A 91 2.48 11.16 -6.84
CA ALA A 91 3.02 12.22 -5.99
C ALA A 91 3.47 13.44 -6.81
N LYS A 92 4.12 13.19 -7.94
CA LYS A 92 4.57 14.23 -8.86
C LYS A 92 3.40 14.96 -9.50
N GLU A 93 2.38 14.23 -9.96
CA GLU A 93 1.17 14.81 -10.56
C GLU A 93 0.46 15.76 -9.59
N HIS A 94 0.42 15.40 -8.31
CA HIS A 94 -0.25 16.18 -7.27
C HIS A 94 0.62 17.26 -6.61
N ASN A 95 1.88 17.45 -7.04
CA ASN A 95 2.86 18.29 -6.36
C ASN A 95 2.96 17.98 -4.85
N ASP A 96 2.94 16.69 -4.52
CA ASP A 96 2.89 16.22 -3.15
C ASP A 96 4.23 16.46 -2.43
N LYS A 97 4.17 16.96 -1.20
CA LYS A 97 5.33 17.25 -0.36
C LYS A 97 6.22 16.03 -0.04
N TYR A 98 5.70 14.81 -0.21
CA TYR A 98 6.43 13.56 0.04
C TYR A 98 7.11 13.00 -1.22
N LEU A 99 7.06 13.72 -2.36
CA LEU A 99 7.68 13.29 -3.61
C LEU A 99 9.15 12.90 -3.45
N GLU A 100 9.96 13.73 -2.77
CA GLU A 100 11.39 13.48 -2.59
C GLU A 100 11.64 12.19 -1.79
N MET A 101 10.84 11.91 -0.77
CA MET A 101 10.93 10.69 0.03
C MET A 101 10.60 9.43 -0.81
N LEU A 102 9.59 9.52 -1.67
CA LEU A 102 9.22 8.42 -2.57
C LEU A 102 10.30 8.18 -3.63
N GLN A 103 10.91 9.25 -4.16
CA GLN A 103 12.04 9.16 -5.07
C GLN A 103 13.26 8.51 -4.41
N ALA A 104 13.60 8.91 -3.18
CA ALA A 104 14.69 8.29 -2.42
C ALA A 104 14.43 6.79 -2.17
N SER A 105 13.18 6.42 -1.88
CA SER A 105 12.76 5.03 -1.72
C SER A 105 12.91 4.24 -3.03
N LEU A 106 12.50 4.81 -4.16
CA LEU A 106 12.68 4.23 -5.49
C LEU A 106 14.16 4.05 -5.85
N THR A 107 15.00 5.05 -5.60
CA THR A 107 16.45 4.98 -5.81
C THR A 107 17.07 3.88 -4.98
N SER A 108 16.74 3.80 -3.68
CA SER A 108 17.19 2.71 -2.80
C SER A 108 16.78 1.32 -3.32
N LEU A 109 15.56 1.21 -3.84
CA LEU A 109 15.08 0.00 -4.49
C LEU A 109 15.82 -0.30 -5.80
N LYS A 110 16.41 0.66 -6.51
CA LYS A 110 17.21 0.42 -7.74
C LYS A 110 18.68 0.11 -7.45
N GLU A 111 19.24 0.69 -6.39
CA GLU A 111 20.69 0.66 -6.12
C GLU A 111 21.18 -0.52 -5.29
N ARG A 112 20.35 -1.16 -4.46
CA ARG A 112 20.79 -2.34 -3.69
C ARG A 112 21.43 -3.39 -4.62
N GLN A 113 22.72 -3.65 -4.48
CA GLN A 113 23.38 -4.79 -5.15
C GLN A 113 23.43 -5.94 -4.14
N PHE A 114 23.19 -7.17 -4.61
CA PHE A 114 23.33 -8.39 -3.79
C PHE A 114 24.75 -8.92 -3.91
#